data_AF-A0AAE9XKW0-F1
#
_entry.id   AF-A0AAE9XKW0-F1
#
_cell.length_a   1.000
_cell.length_b   1.000
_cell.length_c   1.000
_cell.angle_alpha   90.00
_cell.angle_beta   90.00
_cell.angle_gamma   90.00
#
_symmetry.space_group_name_H-M   'P 1'
#
loop_
_entity.id
_entity.type
_entity.pdbx_description
1 polymer ?
#
loop_
_entity_poly.entity_id
_entity_poly.type
_entity_poly.pdbx_seq_one_letter_code
_entity_poly.pdbx_strand_id
1 'polypeptide(L)'
;MENQKKKHTIKSFTKIITDTSQRFLASFLDDSYKPKQELEKIRFQLRQAASHNQFVVLQVAESADPTADFETFYGKLKLLPTHQDMVVLYPQGSQQIKMIPIHHIKKITTSKPSSQTLAN
;
A
#
# COMPACT_ATOMS: atom_id res chain seq x y z
N MET A 1 -13.69 -54.97 -33.34
CA MET A 1 -14.21 -53.83 -32.57
C MET A 1 -13.03 -53.00 -32.06
N GLU A 2 -12.51 -52.07 -32.85
CA GLU A 2 -11.36 -51.27 -32.41
C GLU A 2 -11.30 -49.99 -33.25
N ASN A 3 -11.81 -48.86 -32.72
CA ASN A 3 -11.52 -47.49 -33.23
C ASN A 3 -12.23 -46.38 -32.41
N GLN A 4 -12.28 -46.46 -31.07
CA GLN A 4 -12.87 -45.38 -30.25
C GLN A 4 -11.98 -44.79 -29.14
N LYS A 5 -10.73 -45.24 -28.95
CA LYS A 5 -9.90 -44.79 -27.81
C LYS A 5 -8.95 -43.60 -28.07
N LYS A 6 -8.82 -43.08 -29.30
CA LYS A 6 -7.81 -42.02 -29.61
C LYS A 6 -8.32 -40.57 -29.59
N LYS A 7 -9.64 -40.30 -29.54
CA LYS A 7 -10.18 -38.93 -29.64
C LYS A 7 -10.33 -38.17 -28.30
N HIS A 8 -10.29 -38.87 -27.16
CA HIS A 8 -10.64 -38.26 -25.86
C HIS A 8 -9.45 -37.60 -25.13
N THR A 9 -8.22 -37.84 -25.57
CA THR A 9 -7.00 -37.43 -24.87
C THR A 9 -6.48 -36.06 -25.31
N ILE A 10 -6.73 -35.61 -26.54
CA ILE A 10 -6.20 -34.34 -27.06
C ILE A 10 -6.97 -33.12 -26.51
N LYS A 11 -8.27 -33.27 -26.21
CA LYS A 11 -9.12 -32.19 -25.65
C LYS A 11 -8.81 -31.87 -24.18
N SER A 12 -8.25 -32.81 -23.42
CA SER A 12 -7.90 -32.60 -22.01
C SER A 12 -6.59 -31.84 -21.84
N PHE A 13 -5.60 -32.01 -22.73
CA PHE A 13 -4.34 -31.26 -22.66
C PHE A 13 -4.51 -29.76 -22.97
N THR A 14 -5.33 -29.38 -23.95
CA THR A 14 -5.62 -27.96 -24.25
C THR A 14 -6.39 -27.27 -23.13
N LYS A 15 -7.27 -27.98 -22.41
CA LYS A 15 -7.99 -27.44 -21.25
C LYS A 15 -7.06 -27.22 -20.04
N ILE A 16 -6.15 -28.17 -19.79
CA ILE A 16 -5.19 -28.09 -18.67
C ILE A 16 -4.17 -26.95 -18.88
N ILE A 17 -3.69 -26.72 -20.11
CA ILE A 17 -2.76 -25.61 -20.39
C ILE A 17 -3.47 -24.25 -20.24
N THR A 18 -4.75 -24.18 -20.65
CA THR A 18 -5.56 -22.95 -20.56
C THR A 18 -5.85 -22.54 -19.11
N ASP A 19 -6.26 -23.48 -18.26
CA ASP A 19 -6.61 -23.17 -16.86
C ASP A 19 -5.37 -22.80 -16.02
N THR A 20 -4.21 -23.38 -16.34
CA THR A 20 -2.98 -23.11 -15.59
C THR A 20 -2.35 -21.77 -16.00
N SER A 21 -2.25 -21.48 -17.30
CA SER A 21 -1.70 -20.20 -17.79
C SER A 21 -2.56 -19.00 -17.37
N GLN A 22 -3.89 -19.13 -17.36
CA GLN A 22 -4.77 -18.07 -16.86
C GLN A 22 -4.58 -17.79 -15.37
N ARG A 23 -4.39 -18.83 -14.54
CA ARG A 23 -4.12 -18.67 -13.11
C ARG A 23 -2.77 -17.99 -12.84
N PHE A 24 -1.73 -18.37 -13.57
CA PHE A 24 -0.41 -17.72 -13.46
C PHE A 24 -0.46 -16.25 -13.89
N LEU A 25 -1.14 -15.93 -14.98
CA LEU A 25 -1.31 -14.53 -15.43
C LEU A 25 -2.16 -13.72 -14.43
N ALA A 26 -3.25 -14.30 -13.93
CA ALA A 26 -4.08 -13.66 -12.91
C ALA A 26 -3.29 -13.40 -11.61
N SER A 27 -2.49 -14.37 -11.15
CA SER A 27 -1.64 -14.17 -9.97
C SER A 27 -0.55 -13.12 -10.20
N PHE A 28 0.04 -13.06 -11.40
CA PHE A 28 1.07 -12.06 -11.74
C PHE A 28 0.50 -10.64 -11.81
N LEU A 29 -0.70 -10.50 -12.39
CA LEU A 29 -1.42 -9.24 -12.40
C LEU A 29 -1.82 -8.80 -10.99
N ASP A 30 -2.32 -9.73 -10.17
CA ASP A 30 -2.75 -9.44 -8.79
C ASP A 30 -1.58 -9.00 -7.89
N ASP A 31 -0.40 -9.62 -8.04
CA ASP A 31 0.83 -9.25 -7.30
C ASP A 31 1.34 -7.85 -7.68
N SER A 32 1.18 -7.44 -8.94
CA SER A 32 1.56 -6.08 -9.40
C SER A 32 0.58 -4.99 -8.95
N TYR A 33 -0.67 -5.35 -8.67
CA TYR A 33 -1.73 -4.41 -8.30
C TYR A 33 -1.74 -4.06 -6.82
N LYS A 34 -1.39 -5.02 -5.94
CA LYS A 34 -1.41 -4.82 -4.47
C LYS A 34 -0.50 -3.67 -4.01
N PRO A 35 0.78 -3.56 -4.44
CA PRO A 35 1.65 -2.47 -4.01
C PRO A 35 1.15 -1.09 -4.43
N LYS A 36 0.57 -0.99 -5.63
CA LYS A 36 -0.01 0.27 -6.14
C LYS A 36 -1.22 0.69 -5.31
N GLN A 37 -2.10 -0.25 -4.96
CA GLN A 37 -3.26 0.03 -4.13
C GLN A 37 -2.86 0.46 -2.71
N GLU A 38 -1.84 -0.16 -2.13
CA GLU A 38 -1.33 0.24 -0.82
C GLU A 38 -0.74 1.65 -0.83
N LEU A 39 0.06 1.98 -1.85
CA LEU A 39 0.60 3.32 -2.02
C LEU A 39 -0.51 4.37 -2.14
N GLU A 40 -1.55 4.10 -2.94
CA GLU A 40 -2.69 5.01 -3.07
C GLU A 40 -3.49 5.17 -1.76
N LYS A 41 -3.63 4.10 -0.98
CA LYS A 41 -4.24 4.18 0.37
C LYS A 41 -3.43 5.09 1.29
N ILE A 42 -2.11 4.95 1.29
CA ILE A 42 -1.21 5.81 2.07
C ILE A 42 -1.33 7.27 1.61
N ARG A 43 -1.30 7.53 0.30
CA ARG A 43 -1.50 8.88 -0.25
C ARG A 43 -2.82 9.49 0.18
N PHE A 44 -3.90 8.71 0.14
CA PHE A 44 -5.21 9.17 0.58
C PHE A 44 -5.23 9.51 2.08
N GLN A 45 -4.65 8.66 2.92
CA GLN A 45 -4.55 8.90 4.37
C GLN A 45 -3.69 10.11 4.70
N LEU A 46 -2.57 10.32 3.98
CA LEU A 46 -1.74 11.52 4.12
C LEU A 46 -2.50 12.80 3.74
N ARG A 47 -3.25 12.78 2.63
CA ARG A 47 -4.11 13.90 2.21
C ARG A 47 -5.14 14.25 3.27
N GLN A 48 -5.85 13.26 3.78
CA GLN A 48 -6.84 13.43 4.85
C GLN A 48 -6.18 13.99 6.12
N ALA A 49 -5.09 13.40 6.58
CA ALA A 49 -4.41 13.86 7.79
C ALA A 49 -3.91 15.30 7.66
N ALA A 50 -3.36 15.66 6.50
CA ALA A 50 -2.89 17.02 6.21
C ALA A 50 -4.05 18.02 6.12
N SER A 51 -5.17 17.67 5.47
CA SER A 51 -6.33 18.55 5.35
C SER A 51 -6.99 18.84 6.69
N HIS A 52 -7.00 17.85 7.59
CA HIS A 52 -7.58 17.98 8.93
C HIS A 52 -6.57 18.45 10.00
N ASN A 53 -5.33 18.79 9.60
CA ASN A 53 -4.23 19.17 10.51
C ASN A 53 -4.05 18.19 11.69
N GLN A 54 -4.25 16.89 11.43
CA GLN A 54 -4.23 15.83 12.43
C GLN A 54 -2.80 15.46 12.81
N PHE A 55 -2.64 15.00 14.05
CA PHE A 55 -1.43 14.29 14.44
C PHE A 55 -1.45 12.88 13.86
N VAL A 56 -0.27 12.44 13.43
CA VAL A 56 -0.07 11.12 12.85
C VAL A 56 1.12 10.43 13.49
N VAL A 57 1.07 9.11 13.44
CA VAL A 57 2.22 8.23 13.63
C VAL A 57 2.58 7.64 12.28
N LEU A 58 3.80 7.90 11.81
CA LEU A 58 4.36 7.35 10.58
C LEU A 58 5.41 6.29 10.91
N GLN A 59 5.33 5.14 10.26
CA GLN A 59 6.43 4.18 10.20
C GLN A 59 7.12 4.33 8.85
N VAL A 60 8.40 4.70 8.88
CA VAL A 60 9.19 5.04 7.71
C VAL A 60 10.40 4.11 7.64
N ALA A 61 10.53 3.39 6.55
CA ALA A 61 11.67 2.52 6.30
C ALA A 61 12.88 3.33 5.79
N GLU A 62 14.08 2.84 6.10
CA GLU A 62 15.32 3.45 5.62
C GLU A 62 15.50 3.25 4.10
N SER A 63 15.08 2.09 3.59
CA SER A 63 15.03 1.77 2.16
C SER A 63 13.64 1.33 1.72
N ALA A 64 13.45 1.23 0.41
CA ALA A 64 12.24 0.65 -0.19
C ALA A 64 12.10 -0.87 0.04
N ASP A 65 13.05 -1.52 0.72
CA ASP A 65 13.01 -2.96 0.92
C ASP A 65 11.93 -3.33 1.96
N PRO A 66 11.11 -4.37 1.67
CA PRO A 66 10.05 -4.81 2.59
C PRO A 66 10.58 -5.20 3.96
N THR A 67 11.80 -5.73 4.02
CA THR A 67 12.46 -6.20 5.25
C THR A 67 13.34 -5.14 5.92
N ALA A 68 13.44 -3.92 5.35
CA ALA A 68 14.23 -2.86 5.96
C ALA A 68 13.67 -2.46 7.32
N ASP A 69 14.58 -2.12 8.24
CA ASP A 69 14.23 -1.52 9.51
C ASP A 69 13.46 -0.21 9.27
N PHE A 70 12.60 0.12 10.24
CA PHE A 70 11.76 1.31 10.17
C PHE A 70 11.90 2.15 11.43
N GLU A 71 11.88 3.47 11.24
CA GLU A 71 11.77 4.45 12.31
C GLU A 71 10.31 4.87 12.46
N THR A 72 9.89 5.13 13.69
CA THR A 72 8.53 5.63 13.97
C THR A 72 8.59 7.10 14.34
N PHE A 73 7.83 7.92 13.63
CA PHE A 73 7.70 9.33 13.92
C PHE A 73 6.29 9.70 14.33
N TYR A 74 6.19 10.68 15.22
CA TYR A 74 4.92 11.27 15.64
C TYR A 74 4.94 12.76 15.39
N GLY A 75 3.91 13.31 14.74
CA GLY A 75 3.88 14.73 14.40
C GLY A 75 2.76 15.14 13.45
N LYS A 76 2.86 16.37 12.94
CA LYS A 76 1.93 16.92 11.95
C LYS A 76 2.53 16.88 10.56
N LEU A 77 1.67 16.76 9.55
CA LEU A 77 2.06 16.62 8.16
C LEU A 77 1.70 17.85 7.35
N LYS A 78 2.51 18.13 6.33
CA LYS A 78 2.16 19.05 5.24
C LYS A 78 2.53 18.44 3.91
N LEU A 79 1.61 18.52 2.95
CA LEU A 79 1.85 18.13 1.57
C LEU A 79 2.46 19.29 0.78
N LEU A 80 3.37 18.96 -0.14
CA LEU A 80 4.00 19.92 -1.04
C LEU A 80 3.32 19.82 -2.41
N PRO A 81 2.67 20.89 -2.92
CA PRO A 81 2.00 20.85 -4.23
C PRO A 81 2.94 20.50 -5.40
N THR A 82 4.21 20.93 -5.32
CA THR A 82 5.25 20.68 -6.32
C THR A 82 5.91 19.31 -6.22
N HIS A 83 5.80 18.61 -5.09
CA HIS A 83 6.45 17.32 -4.85
C HIS A 83 5.46 16.31 -4.30
N GLN A 84 4.63 15.73 -5.18
CA GLN A 84 3.54 14.82 -4.81
C GLN A 84 4.00 13.49 -4.20
N ASP A 85 5.28 13.14 -4.36
CA ASP A 85 5.89 11.91 -3.84
C ASP A 85 6.63 12.11 -2.51
N MET A 86 6.56 13.32 -1.95
CA MET A 86 7.19 13.69 -0.69
C MET A 86 6.15 14.27 0.26
N VAL A 87 6.34 14.02 1.56
CA VAL A 87 5.58 14.68 2.62
C VAL A 87 6.55 15.33 3.61
N VAL A 88 6.16 16.50 4.11
CA VAL A 88 6.90 17.17 5.18
C VAL A 88 6.26 16.79 6.50
N LEU A 89 7.05 16.21 7.40
CA LEU A 89 6.67 15.93 8.77
C LEU A 89 7.32 16.97 9.69
N TYR A 90 6.50 17.52 10.59
CA TYR A 90 6.91 18.33 11.73
C TYR A 90 6.81 17.44 12.98
N PRO A 91 7.91 16.79 13.42
CA PRO A 91 7.86 15.87 14.54
C PRO A 91 7.52 16.60 15.84
N GLN A 92 6.74 15.97 16.70
CA GLN A 92 6.49 16.49 18.04
C GLN A 92 7.65 16.10 18.95
N GLY A 93 8.30 17.08 19.57
CA GLY A 93 9.47 16.88 20.44
C GLY A 93 10.83 17.08 19.77
N SER A 94 10.85 17.35 18.46
CA SER A 94 12.06 17.77 17.73
C SER A 94 11.77 19.01 16.90
N GLN A 95 12.74 19.93 16.80
CA GLN A 95 12.66 21.08 15.90
C GLN A 95 13.10 20.73 14.46
N GLN A 96 13.58 19.49 14.23
CA GLN A 96 14.03 19.06 12.92
C GLN A 96 12.84 18.63 12.06
N ILE A 97 12.56 19.41 11.03
CA ILE A 97 11.59 19.07 9.99
C ILE A 97 12.17 17.92 9.16
N LYS A 98 11.36 16.89 8.88
CA LYS A 98 11.75 15.77 8.02
C LYS A 98 10.97 15.80 6.72
N MET A 99 11.66 15.62 5.60
CA MET A 99 11.04 15.39 4.30
C MET A 99 11.12 13.90 3.98
N ILE A 100 9.96 13.25 3.86
CA ILE A 100 9.84 11.80 3.80
C ILE A 100 9.27 11.41 2.44
N PRO A 101 9.95 10.54 1.67
CA PRO A 101 9.39 9.98 0.46
C PRO A 101 8.22 9.05 0.79
N ILE A 102 7.09 9.19 0.07
CA ILE A 102 5.89 8.42 0.37
C ILE A 102 6.13 6.91 0.20
N HIS A 103 7.00 6.51 -0.72
CA HIS A 103 7.35 5.11 -0.95
C HIS A 103 8.14 4.47 0.21
N HIS A 104 8.71 5.26 1.11
CA HIS A 104 9.34 4.76 2.35
C HIS A 104 8.34 4.62 3.50
N ILE A 105 7.14 5.15 3.37
CA ILE A 105 6.12 5.06 4.42
C ILE A 105 5.51 3.66 4.36
N LYS A 106 5.74 2.85 5.39
CA LYS A 106 5.15 1.51 5.54
C LYS A 106 3.73 1.60 6.09
N LYS A 107 3.50 2.53 7.01
CA LYS A 107 2.21 2.66 7.70
C LYS A 107 1.98 4.09 8.19
N ILE A 108 0.72 4.50 8.16
CA ILE A 108 0.23 5.73 8.77
C ILE A 108 -0.92 5.42 9.72
N THR A 109 -0.88 6.02 10.89
CA THR A 109 -1.98 5.99 11.87
C THR A 109 -2.33 7.42 12.23
N THR A 110 -3.60 7.80 12.10
CA THR A 110 -4.09 9.15 12.45
C THR A 110 -4.73 9.13 13.82
N SER A 111 -4.44 10.10 14.68
CA SER A 111 -5.26 10.31 15.88
C SER A 111 -6.61 10.88 15.43
N LYS A 112 -7.69 10.10 15.51
CA LYS A 112 -9.03 10.65 15.26
C LYS A 112 -9.29 11.74 16.31
N PRO A 113 -9.89 12.89 15.93
CA PRO A 113 -10.52 13.72 16.93
C PRO A 113 -11.60 12.87 17.59
N SER A 114 -11.49 12.68 18.91
CA SER A 114 -12.53 12.03 19.69
C SER A 114 -13.77 12.93 19.68
N SER A 115 -14.67 12.72 18.74
CA SER A 115 -16.07 13.11 18.89
C SER A 115 -16.73 12.17 19.92
N GLN A 116 -16.16 12.05 21.11
CA GLN A 116 -16.85 11.51 22.27
C GLN A 116 -17.43 12.71 22.99
N THR A 117 -18.62 13.10 22.55
CA THR A 117 -19.54 13.89 23.35
C THR A 117 -19.73 13.10 24.65
N LEU A 118 -19.16 13.60 25.74
CA LEU A 118 -19.56 13.20 27.09
C LEU A 118 -21.02 13.63 27.22
N ALA A 119 -21.94 12.71 26.97
CA ALA A 119 -23.32 12.86 27.38
C ALA A 119 -23.32 12.76 28.91
N ASN A 120 -23.51 13.91 29.55
CA ASN A 120 -23.89 14.01 30.96
C ASN A 120 -25.31 13.50 31.17
#